data_AF-A0A6N7YF45-F1
#
_entry.id   AF-A0A6N7YF45-F1
#
_cell.length_a   1.000
_cell.length_b   1.000
_cell.length_c   1.000
_cell.angle_alpha   90.00
_cell.angle_beta   90.00
_cell.angle_gamma   90.00
#
_symmetry.space_group_name_H-M   'P 1'
#
loop_
_entity.id
_entity.type
_entity.pdbx_description
1 polymer ?
#
loop_
_entity_poly.entity_id
_entity_poly.type
_entity_poly.pdbx_seq_one_letter_code
_entity_poly.pdbx_strand_id
1 'polypeptide(L)'
;MRAPLLLSDGDGPDVTVEALQALAPTGSAQAGGAQVVRVGDVFRPARLKTTDVGGRNPAAIARALDAFGRAVRGSDTGRVLVVSSDAPEYAMPAAAWAAKSGDPILFVTRTTVPAETLAALKTHSKPKIYVLGPSKVIGPAVTRRCARPAR
;
A
#
# COMPACT_ATOMS: atom_id res chain seq x y z
N MET A 1 8.51 11.96 -2.81
CA MET A 1 8.84 11.77 -1.38
C MET A 1 9.80 10.60 -1.19
N ARG A 2 10.77 10.74 -0.27
CA ARG A 2 11.58 9.62 0.27
C ARG A 2 11.45 9.68 1.79
N ALA A 3 11.14 8.56 2.42
CA ALA A 3 10.97 8.49 3.87
C ALA A 3 11.40 7.10 4.36
N PRO A 4 12.02 6.98 5.55
CA PRO A 4 12.29 5.70 6.17
C PRO A 4 10.98 5.02 6.61
N LEU A 5 10.99 3.69 6.63
CA LEU A 5 9.92 2.90 7.25
C LEU A 5 10.31 2.59 8.70
N LEU A 6 9.46 2.97 9.64
CA LEU A 6 9.59 2.61 11.05
C LEU A 6 8.49 1.63 11.42
N LEU A 7 8.77 0.76 12.38
CA LEU A 7 7.82 -0.23 12.89
C LEU A 7 7.16 0.29 14.16
N SER A 8 5.92 -0.10 14.38
CA SER A 8 5.16 0.27 15.58
C SER A 8 4.27 -0.88 15.98
N ASP A 9 4.13 -1.04 17.29
CA ASP A 9 3.14 -1.83 17.99
C ASP A 9 2.69 -1.08 19.25
N GLY A 10 1.53 -1.43 19.80
CA GLY A 10 0.98 -0.82 21.01
C GLY A 10 1.07 0.71 21.04
N ASP A 11 1.69 1.23 22.11
CA ASP A 11 1.85 2.68 22.36
C ASP A 11 3.07 3.30 21.67
N GLY A 12 3.81 2.53 20.87
CA GLY A 12 5.02 2.97 20.16
C GLY A 12 6.30 2.62 20.92
N PRO A 13 7.11 1.66 20.42
CA PRO A 13 8.33 1.26 21.09
C PRO A 13 9.32 2.44 21.20
N ASP A 14 10.09 2.48 22.29
CA ASP A 14 11.05 3.56 22.57
C ASP A 14 12.00 3.80 21.39
N VAL A 15 12.48 2.72 20.75
CA VAL A 15 13.35 2.80 19.56
C VAL A 15 12.71 3.56 18.40
N THR A 16 11.38 3.48 18.23
CA THR A 16 10.66 4.20 17.19
C THR A 16 10.47 5.67 17.55
N VAL A 17 10.22 5.96 18.83
CA VAL A 17 10.13 7.33 19.34
C VAL A 17 11.47 8.05 19.23
N GLU A 18 12.56 7.41 19.65
CA GLU A 18 13.93 7.91 19.52
C GLU A 18 14.31 8.12 18.05
N ALA A 19 13.99 7.17 17.17
CA ALA A 19 14.23 7.33 15.74
C ALA A 19 13.48 8.54 15.15
N LEU A 20 12.22 8.78 15.54
CA LEU A 20 11.46 9.96 15.10
C LEU A 20 12.09 11.27 15.60
N GLN A 21 12.61 11.30 16.83
CA GLN A 21 13.32 12.47 17.37
C GLN A 21 14.62 12.73 16.60
N ALA A 22 15.41 11.69 16.35
CA ALA A 22 16.67 11.79 15.60
C ALA A 22 16.46 12.21 14.14
N LEU A 23 15.39 11.73 13.50
CA LEU A 23 15.03 12.09 12.13
C LEU A 23 14.54 13.53 12.00
N ALA A 24 13.95 14.10 13.07
CA ALA A 24 13.36 15.44 13.10
C ALA A 24 12.55 15.78 11.81
N PRO A 25 11.50 15.00 11.47
CA PRO A 25 10.85 15.10 10.18
C PRO A 25 10.21 16.49 9.98
N THR A 26 10.58 17.17 8.90
CA THR A 26 10.06 18.52 8.57
C THR A 26 8.77 18.49 7.76
N GLY A 27 8.39 17.31 7.27
CA GLY A 27 7.17 17.07 6.52
C GLY A 27 7.29 17.31 5.02
N SER A 28 6.25 16.89 4.29
CA SER A 28 6.24 16.96 2.82
C SER A 28 4.97 17.61 2.29
N ALA A 29 5.12 18.67 1.49
CA ALA A 29 3.99 19.34 0.84
C ALA A 29 3.16 18.37 -0.02
N GLN A 30 3.83 17.43 -0.71
CA GLN A 30 3.17 16.39 -1.51
C GLN A 30 2.24 15.49 -0.68
N ALA A 31 2.51 15.34 0.62
CA ALA A 31 1.68 14.59 1.55
C ALA A 31 0.85 15.50 2.48
N GLY A 32 0.47 16.69 2.02
CA GLY A 32 -0.34 17.64 2.80
C GLY A 32 0.40 18.27 3.98
N GLY A 33 1.73 18.30 3.92
CA GLY A 33 2.60 18.76 5.01
C GLY A 33 2.78 17.75 6.14
N ALA A 34 2.38 16.49 5.94
CA ALA A 34 2.57 15.45 6.95
C ALA A 34 4.06 15.20 7.23
N GLN A 35 4.39 15.13 8.51
CA GLN A 35 5.70 14.75 9.05
C GLN A 35 5.79 13.23 9.22
N VAL A 36 4.67 12.58 9.54
CA VAL A 36 4.56 11.13 9.70
C VAL A 36 3.36 10.62 8.92
N VAL A 37 3.54 9.54 8.15
CA VAL A 37 2.43 8.81 7.52
C VAL A 37 2.21 7.54 8.34
N ARG A 38 1.05 7.44 8.99
CA ARG A 38 0.67 6.29 9.80
C ARG A 38 -0.07 5.29 8.92
N VAL A 39 0.37 4.04 8.90
CA VAL A 39 -0.23 2.99 8.07
C VAL A 39 -0.78 1.90 8.96
N GLY A 40 -2.09 1.64 8.87
CA GLY A 40 -2.78 0.71 9.75
C GLY A 40 -3.03 1.28 11.15
N ASP A 41 -3.21 0.37 12.11
CA ASP A 41 -3.40 0.72 13.52
C ASP A 41 -2.05 0.79 14.22
N VAL A 42 -1.53 2.01 14.35
CA VAL A 42 -0.22 2.33 14.94
C VAL A 42 -0.34 3.55 15.82
N PHE A 43 0.55 3.68 16.81
CA PHE A 43 0.51 4.81 17.75
C PHE A 43 0.59 6.16 17.03
N ARG A 44 0.08 7.20 17.68
CA ARG A 44 0.18 8.58 17.20
C ARG A 44 1.32 9.28 17.94
N PRO A 45 2.42 9.65 17.27
CA PRO A 45 3.46 10.43 17.92
C PRO A 45 2.94 11.82 18.30
N ALA A 46 3.26 12.25 19.52
CA ALA A 46 2.86 13.56 20.01
C ALA A 46 3.57 14.67 19.21
N ARG A 47 2.88 15.80 19.02
CA ARG A 47 3.43 17.04 18.44
C ARG A 47 3.95 16.92 17.00
N LEU A 48 3.62 15.86 16.27
CA LEU A 48 3.90 15.72 14.84
C LEU A 48 2.61 15.74 14.03
N LYS A 49 2.64 16.43 12.89
CA LYS A 49 1.54 16.41 11.93
C LYS A 49 1.52 15.07 11.20
N THR A 50 0.42 14.33 11.31
CA THR A 50 0.29 13.01 10.67
C THR A 50 -0.74 13.00 9.54
N THR A 51 -0.52 12.12 8.58
CA THR A 51 -1.56 11.62 7.67
C THR A 51 -1.77 10.15 7.95
N ASP A 52 -3.03 9.73 8.03
CA ASP A 52 -3.38 8.36 8.40
C ASP A 52 -3.89 7.60 7.17
N VAL A 53 -3.34 6.42 6.95
CA VAL A 53 -3.70 5.50 5.88
C VAL A 53 -4.17 4.21 6.53
N GLY A 54 -5.49 4.12 6.74
CA GLY A 54 -6.13 3.01 7.42
C GLY A 54 -7.03 2.16 6.52
N GLY A 55 -7.50 1.04 7.07
CA GLY A 55 -8.44 0.14 6.43
C GLY A 55 -8.82 -1.01 7.36
N ARG A 56 -10.00 -1.60 7.16
CA ARG A 56 -10.52 -2.69 8.02
C ARG A 56 -9.88 -4.04 7.75
N ASN A 57 -9.10 -4.16 6.67
CA ASN A 57 -8.43 -5.38 6.24
C ASN A 57 -7.22 -5.01 5.35
N PRO A 58 -6.29 -5.94 5.05
CA PRO A 58 -5.11 -5.65 4.23
C PRO A 58 -5.43 -5.10 2.84
N ALA A 59 -6.50 -5.56 2.19
CA ALA A 59 -6.92 -5.05 0.88
C ALA A 59 -7.42 -3.59 0.95
N ALA A 60 -8.11 -3.22 2.04
CA ALA A 60 -8.55 -1.87 2.30
C ALA A 60 -7.37 -0.92 2.55
N ILE A 61 -6.36 -1.37 3.32
CA ILE A 61 -5.13 -0.60 3.55
C ILE A 61 -4.37 -0.43 2.23
N ALA A 62 -4.24 -1.49 1.42
CA ALA A 62 -3.61 -1.41 0.10
C ALA A 62 -4.32 -0.42 -0.84
N ARG A 63 -5.65 -0.43 -0.87
CA ARG A 63 -6.45 0.56 -1.62
C ARG A 63 -6.21 1.99 -1.11
N ALA A 64 -6.14 2.18 0.20
CA ALA A 64 -5.88 3.49 0.80
C ALA A 64 -4.45 3.99 0.48
N LEU A 65 -3.45 3.09 0.51
CA LEU A 65 -2.08 3.40 0.10
C LEU A 65 -1.98 3.73 -1.39
N ASP A 66 -2.70 3.03 -2.27
CA ASP A 66 -2.79 3.40 -3.69
C ASP A 66 -3.36 4.82 -3.87
N ALA A 67 -4.48 5.12 -3.20
CA ALA A 67 -5.09 6.45 -3.25
C ALA A 67 -4.13 7.54 -2.72
N PHE A 68 -3.45 7.28 -1.59
CA PHE A 68 -2.44 8.17 -1.04
C PHE A 68 -1.26 8.38 -2.00
N GLY A 69 -0.73 7.29 -2.58
CA GLY A 69 0.37 7.35 -3.53
C GLY A 69 0.03 8.15 -4.78
N ARG A 70 -1.18 7.98 -5.32
CA ARG A 70 -1.68 8.79 -6.45
C ARG A 70 -1.84 10.25 -6.08
N ALA A 71 -2.35 10.57 -4.88
CA ALA A 71 -2.48 11.94 -4.41
C ALA A 71 -1.12 12.62 -4.25
N VAL A 72 -0.14 11.93 -3.67
CA VAL A 72 1.24 12.42 -3.49
C VAL A 72 1.96 12.63 -4.82
N ARG A 73 1.70 11.77 -5.81
CA ARG A 73 2.31 11.85 -7.15
C ARG A 73 1.60 12.83 -8.08
N GLY A 74 0.29 13.01 -7.92
CA GLY A 74 -0.58 13.72 -8.86
C GLY A 74 -1.02 12.89 -10.06
N SER A 75 -0.63 11.61 -10.16
CA SER A 75 -0.98 10.71 -11.27
C SER A 75 -1.00 9.24 -10.84
N ASP A 76 -1.61 8.37 -11.65
CA ASP A 76 -1.40 6.93 -11.57
C ASP A 76 -0.11 6.50 -12.30
N THR A 77 0.38 5.28 -12.03
CA THR A 77 1.59 4.76 -12.68
C THR A 77 1.31 3.92 -13.93
N GLY A 78 0.03 3.77 -14.29
CA GLY A 78 -0.44 2.88 -15.37
C GLY A 78 -0.15 1.39 -15.15
N ARG A 79 0.38 0.98 -13.99
CA ARG A 79 0.77 -0.40 -13.68
C ARG A 79 0.37 -0.74 -12.25
N VAL A 80 -0.12 -1.96 -12.05
CA VAL A 80 -0.53 -2.45 -10.72
C VAL A 80 0.04 -3.85 -10.52
N LEU A 81 0.63 -4.09 -9.34
CA LEU A 81 1.01 -5.43 -8.92
C LEU A 81 -0.11 -6.04 -8.09
N VAL A 82 -0.42 -7.30 -8.37
CA VAL A 82 -1.38 -8.10 -7.62
C VAL A 82 -0.66 -9.29 -7.01
N VAL A 83 -0.76 -9.41 -5.68
CA VAL A 83 -0.13 -10.47 -4.89
C VAL A 83 -1.18 -11.15 -4.01
N SER A 84 -0.91 -12.38 -3.60
CA SER A 84 -1.79 -13.07 -2.65
C SER A 84 -1.52 -12.59 -1.23
N SER A 85 -2.58 -12.29 -0.47
CA SER A 85 -2.49 -12.08 0.98
C SER A 85 -2.21 -13.36 1.76
N ASP A 86 -2.50 -14.52 1.16
CA ASP A 86 -2.44 -15.82 1.83
C ASP A 86 -1.04 -16.47 1.73
N ALA A 87 -0.15 -15.90 0.92
CA ALA A 87 1.19 -16.44 0.65
C ALA A 87 2.25 -15.31 0.60
N PRO A 88 2.66 -14.80 1.79
CA PRO A 88 3.58 -13.66 1.91
C PRO A 88 4.93 -13.85 1.22
N GLU A 89 5.39 -15.10 1.07
CA GLU A 89 6.64 -15.45 0.39
C GLU A 89 6.65 -15.02 -1.08
N TYR A 90 5.48 -14.97 -1.74
CA TYR A 90 5.34 -14.42 -3.09
C TYR A 90 5.08 -12.92 -3.10
N ALA A 91 4.60 -12.34 -2.00
CA ALA A 91 4.33 -10.91 -1.90
C ALA A 91 5.58 -10.09 -1.60
N MET A 92 6.53 -10.62 -0.82
CA MET A 92 7.74 -9.88 -0.41
C MET A 92 8.54 -9.26 -1.56
N PRO A 93 8.82 -9.95 -2.68
CA PRO A 93 9.54 -9.35 -3.80
C PRO A 93 8.79 -8.16 -4.44
N ALA A 94 7.46 -8.11 -4.33
CA ALA A 94 6.68 -6.98 -4.82
C ALA A 94 6.99 -5.69 -4.05
N ALA A 95 7.37 -5.76 -2.76
CA ALA A 95 7.72 -4.58 -1.98
C ALA A 95 8.93 -3.85 -2.57
N ALA A 96 9.97 -4.59 -2.98
CA ALA A 96 11.14 -4.02 -3.64
C ALA A 96 10.78 -3.38 -4.99
N TRP A 97 9.90 -4.03 -5.77
CA TRP A 97 9.37 -3.47 -7.01
C TRP A 97 8.64 -2.15 -6.76
N ALA A 98 7.72 -2.11 -5.79
CA ALA A 98 6.93 -0.93 -5.45
C ALA A 98 7.82 0.21 -4.96
N ALA A 99 8.85 -0.09 -4.15
CA ALA A 99 9.82 0.91 -3.69
C ALA A 99 10.59 1.56 -4.86
N LYS A 100 10.93 0.78 -5.90
CA LYS A 100 11.67 1.27 -7.07
C LYS A 100 10.80 1.98 -8.11
N SER A 101 9.66 1.37 -8.44
CA SER A 101 8.76 1.82 -9.52
C SER A 101 7.71 2.82 -9.05
N GLY A 102 7.33 2.74 -7.77
CA GLY A 102 6.19 3.44 -7.21
C GLY A 102 4.83 2.88 -7.62
N ASP A 103 4.78 1.71 -8.25
CA ASP A 103 3.52 1.03 -8.60
C ASP A 103 2.83 0.49 -7.33
N PRO A 104 1.51 0.62 -7.22
CA PRO A 104 0.76 0.08 -6.09
C PRO A 104 0.76 -1.45 -6.11
N ILE A 105 0.77 -2.02 -4.90
CA ILE A 105 0.54 -3.44 -4.65
C ILE A 105 -0.88 -3.59 -4.12
N LEU A 106 -1.68 -4.45 -4.75
CA LEU A 106 -3.02 -4.80 -4.29
C LEU A 106 -3.07 -6.28 -3.92
N PHE A 107 -3.90 -6.59 -2.91
CA PHE A 107 -4.05 -7.95 -2.38
C PHE A 107 -5.23 -8.68 -2.99
N VAL A 108 -5.04 -9.96 -3.27
CA VAL A 108 -6.09 -10.93 -3.61
C VAL A 108 -5.92 -12.17 -2.75
N THR A 109 -6.90 -13.08 -2.78
CA THR A 109 -6.72 -14.44 -2.27
C THR A 109 -6.61 -15.41 -3.44
N ARG A 110 -6.43 -16.70 -3.15
CA ARG A 110 -6.35 -17.73 -4.20
C ARG A 110 -7.56 -17.73 -5.14
N THR A 111 -8.75 -17.51 -4.61
CA THR A 111 -10.02 -17.68 -5.34
C THR A 111 -10.83 -16.40 -5.47
N THR A 112 -10.49 -15.35 -4.73
CA THR A 112 -11.32 -14.15 -4.61
C THR A 112 -10.51 -12.88 -4.86
N VAL A 113 -11.13 -11.93 -5.56
CA VAL A 113 -10.66 -10.55 -5.62
C VAL A 113 -11.49 -9.74 -4.62
N PRO A 114 -10.89 -9.21 -3.53
CA PRO A 114 -11.60 -8.34 -2.59
C PRO A 114 -12.24 -7.14 -3.29
N ALA A 115 -13.38 -6.67 -2.75
CA ALA A 115 -14.11 -5.54 -3.32
C ALA A 115 -13.24 -4.27 -3.35
N GLU A 116 -12.38 -4.11 -2.35
CA GLU A 116 -11.42 -3.03 -2.18
C GLU A 116 -10.37 -3.04 -3.30
N THR A 117 -9.91 -4.22 -3.71
CA THR A 117 -8.98 -4.40 -4.83
C THR A 117 -9.66 -4.10 -6.16
N LEU A 118 -10.90 -4.54 -6.36
CA LEU A 118 -11.68 -4.15 -7.55
C LEU A 118 -11.91 -2.64 -7.61
N ALA A 119 -12.25 -2.02 -6.48
CA ALA A 119 -12.44 -0.57 -6.40
C ALA A 119 -11.15 0.18 -6.71
N ALA A 120 -10.00 -0.26 -6.19
CA ALA A 120 -8.70 0.29 -6.56
C ALA A 120 -8.47 0.18 -8.08
N LEU A 121 -8.59 -1.00 -8.68
CA LEU A 121 -8.36 -1.22 -10.10
C LEU A 121 -9.24 -0.34 -11.01
N LYS A 122 -10.49 -0.07 -10.63
CA LYS A 122 -11.39 0.82 -11.37
C LYS A 122 -10.95 2.29 -11.37
N THR A 123 -10.17 2.72 -10.38
CA THR A 123 -9.65 4.11 -10.33
C THR A 123 -8.47 4.35 -11.26
N HIS A 124 -7.85 3.29 -11.79
CA HIS A 124 -6.73 3.37 -12.73
C HIS A 124 -7.25 3.32 -14.17
N SER A 125 -6.67 4.13 -15.04
CA SER A 125 -7.07 4.17 -16.45
C SER A 125 -6.46 3.02 -17.26
N LYS A 126 -7.13 1.86 -17.26
CA LYS A 126 -6.67 0.62 -17.95
C LYS A 126 -5.23 0.22 -17.57
N PRO A 127 -4.97 -0.09 -16.28
CA PRO A 127 -3.62 -0.44 -15.84
C PRO A 127 -3.13 -1.74 -16.48
N LYS A 128 -1.81 -1.84 -16.68
CA LYS A 128 -1.17 -3.15 -16.90
C LYS A 128 -1.08 -3.86 -15.55
N ILE A 129 -1.67 -5.04 -15.44
CA ILE A 129 -1.73 -5.80 -14.19
C ILE A 129 -0.69 -6.91 -14.22
N TYR A 130 0.22 -6.89 -13.26
CA TYR A 130 1.22 -7.94 -13.05
C TYR A 130 0.80 -8.80 -11.86
N VAL A 131 0.68 -10.11 -12.07
CA VAL A 131 0.35 -11.06 -11.01
C VAL A 131 1.62 -11.76 -10.58
N LEU A 132 1.97 -11.64 -9.30
CA LEU A 132 3.18 -12.25 -8.75
C LEU A 132 2.81 -13.46 -7.88
N GLY A 133 3.10 -14.64 -8.41
CA GLY A 133 2.85 -15.93 -7.77
C GLY A 133 2.34 -16.98 -8.75
N PRO A 134 2.53 -18.28 -8.46
CA PRO A 134 2.05 -19.35 -9.32
C PRO A 134 0.52 -19.49 -9.25
N SER A 135 -0.07 -20.18 -10.23
CA SER A 135 -1.52 -20.43 -10.31
C SER A 135 -2.10 -21.19 -9.10
N LYS A 136 -1.26 -21.87 -8.31
CA LYS A 136 -1.65 -22.51 -7.05
C LYS A 136 -2.02 -21.49 -5.97
N VAL A 137 -1.40 -20.31 -6.01
CA VAL A 137 -1.53 -19.22 -5.04
C VAL A 137 -2.51 -18.16 -5.53
N ILE A 138 -2.55 -17.87 -6.83
CA ILE A 138 -3.50 -16.96 -7.46
C ILE A 138 -4.17 -17.68 -8.62
N GLY A 139 -5.43 -18.07 -8.45
CA GLY A 139 -6.12 -18.90 -9.42
C GLY A 139 -6.38 -18.18 -10.76
N PRO A 140 -6.50 -18.91 -11.89
CA PRO A 140 -6.78 -18.31 -13.20
C PRO A 140 -8.07 -17.47 -13.25
N ALA A 141 -9.07 -17.82 -12.43
CA ALA A 141 -10.31 -17.05 -12.30
C ALA A 141 -10.07 -15.65 -11.72
N VAL A 142 -9.18 -15.53 -10.72
CA VAL A 142 -8.77 -14.27 -10.10
C VAL A 142 -8.05 -13.39 -11.12
N THR A 143 -7.09 -13.94 -11.85
CA THR A 143 -6.38 -13.20 -12.91
C THR A 143 -7.32 -12.67 -13.99
N ARG A 144 -8.29 -13.49 -14.44
CA ARG A 144 -9.33 -13.05 -15.39
C ARG A 144 -10.22 -11.96 -14.81
N ARG A 145 -10.59 -12.06 -13.53
CA ARG A 145 -11.41 -11.05 -12.85
C ARG A 145 -10.66 -9.72 -12.70
N CYS A 146 -9.38 -9.74 -12.39
CA CYS A 146 -8.53 -8.54 -12.35
C CYS A 146 -8.39 -7.88 -13.73
N ALA A 147 -8.27 -8.67 -14.81
CA ALA A 147 -8.17 -8.14 -16.17
C ALA A 147 -9.47 -7.50 -16.69
N ARG A 148 -10.62 -7.82 -16.08
CA ARG A 148 -11.92 -7.22 -16.36
C ARG A 148 -12.53 -6.69 -15.07
N PRO A 149 -11.94 -5.64 -14.47
CA PRO A 149 -12.62 -4.93 -13.40
C PRO A 149 -13.86 -4.31 -14.06
N ALA A 150 -15.04 -4.80 -13.72
CA ALA A 150 -16.28 -4.44 -14.42
C ALA A 150 -16.38 -2.92 -14.62
N ARG A 151 -16.83 -2.50 -15.82
CA ARG A 151 -17.06 -1.09 -16.16
C ARG A 151 -17.87 -0.37 -15.08
#